data_AF-A0A9Q0E6B2-F1
#
_entry.id   AF-A0A9Q0E6B2-F1
#
_cell.length_a   1.000
_cell.length_b   1.000
_cell.length_c   1.000
_cell.angle_alpha   90.00
_cell.angle_beta   90.00
_cell.angle_gamma   90.00
#
_symmetry.space_group_name_H-M   'P 1'
#
loop_
_entity.id
_entity.type
_entity.pdbx_description
1 polymer ?
#
loop_
_entity_poly.entity_id
_entity_poly.type
_entity_poly.pdbx_seq_one_letter_code
_entity_poly.pdbx_strand_id
1 'polypeptide(L)'
;MCDRQFGEVMSLVIRVINFIVARALNDRQFKTLLDEVNNYPGLLLHSNVRWLSRGKVLSRFAACLNEIRTFLEMKGVGHPELADTEWLLKFYYLVDLTEHLNQLNVKMQGIGNTVLSLQQAVFAFENKLELFITDLETGRLLHFEKLSQFKDACTASEPIQNLDLHQLAGCTSSLLQSFKARFGEFREHTRLFKFITHPNECSLNTADLNYIPGVSVRDFEAEVADLKASDMWVNKFKSLNEDLERITRQKAELASKHMWTEMKKLQPEDQLILKTWNALPVTYHTLQRLPWIQPNGEKNNVSKGKRHKRPSAQDDTKKDAG
;
A
#
# COMPACT_ATOMS: atom_id res chain seq x y z
N MET A 1 -12.75 20.23 5.93
CA MET A 1 -13.94 20.58 5.11
C MET A 1 -14.33 19.40 4.22
N CYS A 2 -13.39 18.90 3.42
CA CYS A 2 -13.53 17.70 2.58
C CYS A 2 -13.95 16.41 3.34
N ASP A 3 -13.33 16.12 4.49
CA ASP A 3 -13.66 14.94 5.32
C ASP A 3 -15.12 14.90 5.81
N ARG A 4 -15.72 16.07 6.09
CA ARG A 4 -17.09 16.15 6.59
C ARG A 4 -18.10 15.86 5.47
N GLN A 5 -17.89 16.49 4.31
CA GLN A 5 -18.74 16.32 3.12
C GLN A 5 -18.70 14.87 2.59
N PHE A 6 -17.52 14.26 2.55
CA PHE A 6 -17.38 12.86 2.15
C PHE A 6 -17.83 11.88 3.24
N GLY A 7 -17.75 12.28 4.50
CA GLY A 7 -18.39 11.58 5.61
C GLY A 7 -19.92 11.50 5.45
N GLU A 8 -20.57 12.56 4.97
CA GLU A 8 -22.01 12.59 4.69
C GLU A 8 -22.39 11.65 3.54
N VAL A 9 -21.65 11.69 2.43
CA VAL A 9 -21.84 10.74 1.30
C VAL A 9 -21.71 9.30 1.78
N MET A 10 -20.62 8.97 2.48
CA MET A 10 -20.40 7.62 3.00
C MET A 10 -21.48 7.22 4.02
N SER A 11 -21.91 8.14 4.88
CA SER A 11 -22.95 7.86 5.86
C SER A 11 -24.28 7.52 5.20
N LEU A 12 -24.64 8.21 4.11
CA LEU A 12 -25.87 7.91 3.38
C LEU A 12 -25.77 6.56 2.66
N VAL A 13 -24.66 6.31 1.95
CA VAL A 13 -24.40 5.02 1.29
C VAL A 13 -24.54 3.86 2.28
N ILE A 14 -23.91 3.96 3.45
CA ILE A 14 -24.00 2.95 4.51
C ILE A 14 -25.43 2.81 5.04
N ARG A 15 -26.15 3.92 5.24
CA ARG A 15 -27.54 3.91 5.73
C ARG A 15 -28.47 3.18 4.76
N VAL A 16 -28.36 3.48 3.46
CA VAL A 16 -29.16 2.85 2.40
C VAL A 16 -28.84 1.35 2.31
N ILE A 17 -27.55 0.98 2.33
CA ILE A 17 -27.13 -0.43 2.31
C ILE A 17 -27.66 -1.17 3.54
N ASN A 18 -27.53 -0.58 4.72
CA ASN A 18 -28.04 -1.18 5.95
C ASN A 18 -29.56 -1.36 5.89
N PHE A 19 -30.30 -0.42 5.32
CA PHE A 19 -31.75 -0.58 5.14
C PHE A 19 -32.12 -1.76 4.21
N ILE A 20 -31.37 -1.93 3.12
CA ILE A 20 -31.57 -3.02 2.15
C ILE A 20 -31.24 -4.37 2.82
N VAL A 21 -30.09 -4.48 3.47
CA VAL A 21 -29.54 -5.75 3.97
C VAL A 21 -30.06 -6.16 5.35
N ALA A 22 -30.51 -5.22 6.19
CA ALA A 22 -30.92 -5.51 7.57
C ALA A 22 -32.19 -6.37 7.67
N ARG A 23 -33.04 -6.42 6.63
CA ARG A 23 -34.27 -7.23 6.62
C ARG A 23 -34.17 -8.28 5.53
N ALA A 24 -34.34 -9.55 5.90
CA ALA A 24 -34.28 -10.68 4.95
C ALA A 24 -35.26 -10.53 3.77
N LEU A 25 -36.44 -9.93 4.00
CA LEU A 25 -37.39 -9.64 2.94
C LEU A 25 -36.89 -8.54 1.99
N ASN A 26 -36.27 -7.49 2.51
CA ASN A 26 -35.69 -6.42 1.69
C ASN A 26 -34.52 -6.95 0.86
N ASP A 27 -33.62 -7.72 1.46
CA ASP A 27 -32.49 -8.35 0.78
C ASP A 27 -32.97 -9.28 -0.35
N ARG A 28 -33.99 -10.13 -0.08
CA ARG A 28 -34.56 -11.01 -1.10
C ARG A 28 -35.21 -10.23 -2.25
N GLN A 29 -36.02 -9.21 -1.94
CA GLN A 29 -36.70 -8.42 -2.97
C GLN A 29 -35.72 -7.58 -3.80
N PHE A 30 -34.68 -7.02 -3.18
CA PHE A 30 -33.63 -6.31 -3.89
C PHE A 30 -32.83 -7.24 -4.81
N LYS A 31 -32.51 -8.47 -4.37
CA LYS A 31 -31.89 -9.50 -5.22
C LYS A 31 -32.75 -9.84 -6.42
N THR A 32 -34.06 -10.04 -6.24
CA THR A 32 -34.98 -10.29 -7.35
C THR A 32 -34.97 -9.14 -8.36
N LEU A 33 -34.97 -7.89 -7.88
CA LEU A 33 -34.90 -6.71 -8.75
C LEU A 33 -33.56 -6.64 -9.52
N LEU A 34 -32.45 -7.05 -8.91
CA LEU A 34 -31.16 -7.14 -9.59
C LEU A 34 -31.13 -8.24 -10.67
N ASP A 35 -31.73 -9.40 -10.40
CA ASP A 35 -31.79 -10.53 -11.33
C ASP A 35 -32.70 -10.26 -12.55
N GLU A 36 -33.75 -9.44 -12.37
CA GLU A 36 -34.68 -9.05 -13.44
C GLU A 36 -34.09 -8.04 -14.43
N VAL A 37 -33.14 -7.20 -14.00
CA VAL A 37 -32.59 -6.10 -14.80
C VAL A 37 -31.27 -6.50 -15.51
N ASN A 38 -30.52 -7.50 -15.01
CA ASN A 38 -29.30 -8.01 -15.67
C ASN A 38 -28.84 -9.38 -15.13
N ASN A 39 -28.26 -10.23 -16.00
CA ASN A 39 -27.56 -11.46 -15.63
C ASN A 39 -26.17 -11.13 -15.03
N TYR A 40 -26.12 -10.57 -13.82
CA TYR A 40 -24.87 -10.32 -13.09
C TYR A 40 -24.43 -11.58 -12.33
N PRO A 41 -23.44 -12.37 -12.82
CA PRO A 41 -22.98 -13.52 -12.08
C PRO A 41 -22.05 -13.01 -10.96
N GLY A 42 -22.59 -12.72 -9.77
CA GLY A 42 -21.72 -12.46 -8.62
C GLY A 42 -22.19 -11.49 -7.54
N LEU A 43 -23.45 -11.04 -7.54
CA LEU A 43 -24.03 -10.33 -6.39
C LEU A 43 -24.38 -11.29 -5.25
N LEU A 44 -23.39 -12.09 -4.83
CA LEU A 44 -23.43 -12.77 -3.54
C LEU A 44 -23.30 -11.69 -2.46
N LEU A 45 -24.45 -11.19 -2.02
CA LEU A 45 -24.66 -10.54 -0.71
C LEU A 45 -24.33 -11.50 0.46
N HIS A 46 -23.97 -12.75 0.16
CA HIS A 46 -23.48 -13.74 1.12
C HIS A 46 -22.03 -13.49 1.54
N SER A 47 -21.82 -12.49 2.39
CA SER A 47 -20.80 -12.55 3.43
C SER A 47 -20.88 -11.30 4.27
N ASN A 48 -21.39 -11.46 5.50
CA ASN A 48 -21.30 -10.48 6.58
C ASN A 48 -19.84 -10.17 7.02
N VAL A 49 -18.83 -10.52 6.21
CA VAL A 49 -17.39 -10.35 6.50
C VAL A 49 -16.61 -9.76 5.30
N ARG A 50 -17.22 -9.48 4.14
CA ARG A 50 -16.49 -9.08 2.90
C ARG A 50 -16.79 -7.69 2.31
N TRP A 51 -17.62 -6.89 2.97
CA TRP A 51 -17.91 -5.48 2.62
C TRP A 51 -16.83 -4.48 3.09
N LEU A 52 -15.68 -4.94 3.57
CA LEU A 52 -14.79 -4.17 4.44
C LEU A 52 -13.92 -3.09 3.77
N SER A 53 -13.81 -2.99 2.44
CA SER A 53 -13.15 -1.82 1.82
C SER A 53 -14.18 -0.82 1.32
N ARG A 54 -14.16 0.39 1.89
CA ARG A 54 -15.08 1.50 1.53
C ARG A 54 -15.15 1.74 0.01
N GLY A 55 -14.04 1.56 -0.72
CA GLY A 55 -14.02 1.68 -2.18
C GLY A 55 -14.85 0.62 -2.92
N LYS A 56 -14.82 -0.65 -2.48
CA LYS A 56 -15.66 -1.70 -3.10
C LYS A 56 -17.15 -1.45 -2.85
N VAL A 57 -17.49 -0.90 -1.69
CA VAL A 57 -18.86 -0.50 -1.36
C VAL A 57 -19.34 0.58 -2.31
N LEU A 58 -18.55 1.64 -2.48
CA LEU A 58 -18.86 2.76 -3.39
C LEU A 58 -19.01 2.29 -4.84
N SER A 59 -18.06 1.50 -5.35
CA SER A 59 -18.09 0.99 -6.73
C SER A 59 -19.35 0.16 -7.02
N ARG A 60 -19.74 -0.71 -6.08
CA ARG A 60 -20.98 -1.51 -6.19
C ARG A 60 -22.23 -0.65 -6.07
N PHE A 61 -22.26 0.30 -5.14
CA PHE A 61 -23.38 1.21 -4.98
C PHE A 61 -23.60 2.04 -6.26
N ALA A 62 -22.52 2.48 -6.92
CA ALA A 62 -22.58 3.20 -8.18
C ALA A 62 -23.14 2.33 -9.31
N ALA A 63 -22.75 1.05 -9.37
CA ALA A 63 -23.23 0.11 -10.38
C ALA A 63 -24.72 -0.21 -10.25
N CYS A 64 -25.26 -0.19 -9.02
CA CYS A 64 -26.67 -0.51 -8.73
C CYS A 64 -27.51 0.72 -8.39
N LEU A 65 -27.05 1.93 -8.70
CA LEU A 65 -27.68 3.16 -8.21
C LEU A 65 -29.13 3.30 -8.66
N ASN A 66 -29.44 2.92 -9.90
CA ASN A 66 -30.79 3.00 -10.45
C ASN A 66 -31.72 2.00 -9.76
N GLU A 67 -31.27 0.77 -9.57
CA GLU A 67 -31.98 -0.29 -8.87
C GLU A 67 -32.24 0.08 -7.40
N ILE A 68 -31.26 0.72 -6.76
CA ILE A 68 -31.40 1.24 -5.40
C ILE A 68 -32.48 2.33 -5.35
N ARG A 69 -32.49 3.27 -6.29
CA ARG A 69 -33.55 4.31 -6.37
C ARG A 69 -34.94 3.68 -6.53
N THR A 70 -35.12 2.79 -7.51
CA THR A 70 -36.38 2.07 -7.73
C THR A 70 -36.83 1.31 -6.49
N PHE A 71 -35.91 0.59 -5.84
CA PHE A 71 -36.23 -0.18 -4.63
C PHE A 71 -36.67 0.72 -3.46
N LEU A 72 -36.00 1.86 -3.27
CA LEU A 72 -36.36 2.83 -2.22
C LEU A 72 -37.74 3.45 -2.47
N GLU A 73 -38.06 3.77 -3.72
CA GLU A 73 -39.37 4.26 -4.14
C GLU A 73 -40.48 3.23 -3.86
N MET A 74 -40.26 1.96 -4.23
CA MET A 74 -41.20 0.86 -3.92
C MET A 74 -41.45 0.70 -2.42
N LYS A 75 -40.48 1.06 -1.59
CA LYS A 75 -40.55 0.99 -0.12
C LYS A 75 -41.09 2.27 0.52
N GLY A 76 -41.35 3.31 -0.27
CA GLY A 76 -41.76 4.62 0.24
C GLY A 76 -40.68 5.30 1.09
N VAL A 77 -39.41 4.97 0.87
CA VAL A 77 -38.27 5.58 1.59
C VAL A 77 -37.63 6.63 0.69
N GLY A 78 -37.81 7.90 1.04
CA GLY A 78 -37.21 9.01 0.30
C GLY A 78 -35.77 9.30 0.74
N HIS A 79 -34.87 9.34 -0.23
CA HIS A 79 -33.52 9.90 -0.08
C HIS A 79 -33.29 10.93 -1.20
N PRO A 80 -33.71 12.20 -1.00
CA PRO A 80 -33.59 13.24 -2.03
C PRO A 80 -32.13 13.47 -2.45
N GLU A 81 -31.17 13.19 -1.58
CA GLU A 81 -29.74 13.30 -1.89
C GLU A 81 -29.31 12.36 -3.02
N LEU A 82 -30.00 11.24 -3.23
CA LEU A 82 -29.71 10.32 -4.33
C LEU A 82 -30.15 10.88 -5.69
N ALA A 83 -30.95 11.95 -5.73
CA ALA A 83 -31.31 12.70 -6.94
C ALA A 83 -30.59 14.05 -7.02
N ASP A 84 -29.90 14.47 -5.96
CA ASP A 84 -29.20 15.74 -5.89
C ASP A 84 -27.90 15.71 -6.70
N THR A 85 -27.78 16.64 -7.66
CA THR A 85 -26.63 16.69 -8.57
C THR A 85 -25.32 16.95 -7.84
N GLU A 86 -25.32 17.80 -6.81
CA GLU A 86 -24.11 18.14 -6.05
C GLU A 86 -23.62 16.93 -5.23
N TRP A 87 -24.55 16.18 -4.63
CA TRP A 87 -24.26 14.95 -3.91
C TRP A 87 -23.73 13.87 -4.85
N LEU A 88 -24.36 13.68 -6.01
CA LEU A 88 -23.93 12.68 -7.00
C LEU A 88 -22.54 13.00 -7.56
N LEU A 89 -22.22 14.27 -7.77
CA LEU A 89 -20.88 14.72 -8.17
C LEU A 89 -19.83 14.29 -7.12
N LYS A 90 -20.09 14.54 -5.83
CA LYS A 90 -19.22 14.11 -4.73
C LYS A 90 -19.13 12.59 -4.63
N PHE A 91 -20.24 11.89 -4.86
CA PHE A 91 -20.31 10.43 -4.82
C PHE A 91 -19.45 9.78 -5.92
N TYR A 92 -19.62 10.18 -7.18
CA TYR A 92 -18.84 9.61 -8.28
C TYR A 92 -17.35 9.98 -8.21
N TYR A 93 -17.03 11.20 -7.76
CA TYR A 93 -15.65 11.55 -7.42
C TYR A 93 -15.05 10.60 -6.37
N LEU A 94 -15.79 10.29 -5.29
CA LEU A 94 -15.33 9.37 -4.27
C LEU A 94 -15.15 7.94 -4.79
N VAL A 95 -16.03 7.48 -5.67
CA VAL A 95 -15.90 6.16 -6.31
C VAL A 95 -14.55 6.06 -7.03
N ASP A 96 -14.25 7.03 -7.90
CA ASP A 96 -12.99 7.04 -8.67
C ASP A 96 -11.76 7.26 -7.78
N LEU A 97 -11.81 8.21 -6.83
CA LEU A 97 -10.69 8.48 -5.93
C LEU A 97 -10.36 7.25 -5.05
N THR A 98 -11.39 6.55 -4.55
CA THR A 98 -11.17 5.36 -3.72
C THR A 98 -10.65 4.18 -4.53
N GLU A 99 -10.96 4.08 -5.82
CA GLU A 99 -10.34 3.13 -6.73
C GLU A 99 -8.83 3.40 -6.86
N HIS A 100 -8.43 4.66 -7.08
CA HIS A 100 -7.01 5.06 -7.13
C HIS A 100 -6.27 4.78 -5.81
N LEU A 101 -6.90 5.09 -4.68
CA LEU A 101 -6.34 4.78 -3.35
C LEU A 101 -6.21 3.28 -3.12
N ASN A 102 -7.16 2.48 -3.61
CA ASN A 102 -7.11 1.02 -3.51
C ASN A 102 -5.94 0.47 -4.34
N GLN A 103 -5.67 1.01 -5.52
CA GLN A 103 -4.50 0.63 -6.32
C GLN A 103 -3.19 0.88 -5.58
N LEU A 104 -3.05 2.04 -4.91
CA LEU A 104 -1.89 2.32 -4.06
C LEU A 104 -1.82 1.32 -2.89
N ASN A 105 -2.94 1.11 -2.20
CA ASN A 105 -3.00 0.24 -1.04
C ASN A 105 -2.58 -1.20 -1.37
N VAL A 106 -3.00 -1.73 -2.53
CA VAL A 106 -2.54 -3.05 -3.02
C VAL A 106 -1.03 -3.09 -3.21
N LYS A 107 -0.42 -2.02 -3.76
CA LYS A 107 1.04 -1.93 -3.91
C LYS A 107 1.75 -1.90 -2.55
N MET A 108 1.18 -1.23 -1.56
CA MET A 108 1.81 -1.09 -0.24
C MET A 108 1.67 -2.35 0.64
N GLN A 109 0.57 -3.10 0.54
CA GLN A 109 0.27 -4.27 1.39
C GLN A 109 0.99 -5.57 0.99
N GLY A 110 1.84 -5.55 -0.05
CA GLY A 110 2.61 -6.71 -0.46
C GLY A 110 3.64 -7.14 0.58
N ILE A 111 3.64 -8.42 0.98
CA ILE A 111 4.71 -9.00 1.78
C ILE A 111 6.00 -8.96 0.94
N GLY A 112 7.12 -8.58 1.57
CA GLY A 112 8.43 -8.50 0.92
C GLY A 112 8.69 -7.21 0.15
N ASN A 113 7.86 -6.17 0.32
CA ASN A 113 8.17 -4.83 -0.18
C ASN A 113 9.34 -4.22 0.61
N THR A 114 10.27 -3.61 -0.11
CA THR A 114 11.36 -2.82 0.50
C THR A 114 10.86 -1.43 0.89
N VAL A 115 11.52 -0.79 1.85
CA VAL A 115 11.21 0.60 2.22
C VAL A 115 11.36 1.54 1.02
N LEU A 116 12.35 1.29 0.15
CA LEU A 116 12.54 2.03 -1.09
C LEU A 116 11.36 1.86 -2.07
N SER A 117 10.84 0.65 -2.25
CA SER A 117 9.70 0.43 -3.15
C SER A 117 8.41 1.03 -2.60
N LEU A 118 8.21 1.00 -1.28
CA LEU A 118 7.10 1.70 -0.61
C LEU A 118 7.20 3.22 -0.80
N GLN A 119 8.38 3.79 -0.61
CA GLN A 119 8.64 5.21 -0.86
C GLN A 119 8.30 5.59 -2.30
N GLN A 120 8.82 4.84 -3.27
CA GLN A 120 8.57 5.09 -4.69
C GLN A 120 7.09 4.99 -5.03
N ALA A 121 6.36 4.03 -4.45
CA ALA A 121 4.92 3.90 -4.65
C ALA A 121 4.14 5.12 -4.12
N VAL A 122 4.53 5.65 -2.95
CA VAL A 122 3.94 6.86 -2.38
C VAL A 122 4.23 8.08 -3.25
N PHE A 123 5.49 8.32 -3.63
CA PHE A 123 5.87 9.47 -4.45
C PHE A 123 5.22 9.42 -5.84
N ALA A 124 5.14 8.23 -6.45
CA ALA A 124 4.40 8.06 -7.70
C ALA A 124 2.92 8.41 -7.55
N PHE A 125 2.31 8.12 -6.38
CA PHE A 125 0.93 8.48 -6.11
C PHE A 125 0.75 9.98 -5.85
N GLU A 126 1.68 10.64 -5.16
CA GLU A 126 1.67 12.10 -5.02
C GLU A 126 1.70 12.79 -6.40
N ASN A 127 2.55 12.33 -7.32
CA ASN A 127 2.59 12.85 -8.69
C ASN A 127 1.26 12.60 -9.43
N LYS A 128 0.60 11.47 -9.19
CA LYS A 128 -0.75 11.21 -9.73
C LYS A 128 -1.79 12.15 -9.14
N LEU A 129 -1.73 12.46 -7.84
CA LEU A 129 -2.64 13.43 -7.24
C LEU A 129 -2.45 14.83 -7.84
N GLU A 130 -1.21 15.24 -8.15
CA GLU A 130 -0.94 16.49 -8.88
C GLU A 130 -1.59 16.47 -10.28
N LEU A 131 -1.45 15.37 -11.01
CA LEU A 131 -2.13 15.16 -12.29
C LEU A 131 -3.66 15.22 -12.16
N PHE A 132 -4.23 14.60 -11.12
CA PHE A 132 -5.67 14.57 -10.87
C PHE A 132 -6.22 15.96 -10.54
N ILE A 133 -5.46 16.79 -9.82
CA ILE A 133 -5.84 18.19 -9.55
C ILE A 133 -5.99 18.93 -10.89
N THR A 134 -4.98 18.86 -11.76
CA THR A 134 -5.04 19.50 -13.08
C THR A 134 -6.17 18.93 -13.95
N ASP A 135 -6.42 17.63 -13.89
CA ASP A 135 -7.51 16.98 -14.63
C ASP A 135 -8.91 17.47 -14.19
N LEU A 136 -9.09 17.72 -12.88
CA LEU A 136 -10.31 18.29 -12.30
C LEU A 136 -10.46 19.78 -12.63
N GLU A 137 -9.38 20.55 -12.51
CA GLU A 137 -9.37 22.00 -12.81
C GLU A 137 -9.64 22.28 -14.30
N THR A 138 -9.11 21.43 -15.18
CA THR A 138 -9.35 21.53 -16.63
C THR A 138 -10.71 20.94 -17.04
N GLY A 139 -11.37 20.19 -16.15
CA GLY A 139 -12.66 19.57 -16.40
C GLY A 139 -12.66 18.45 -17.44
N ARG A 140 -11.48 17.90 -17.80
CA ARG A 140 -11.32 16.81 -18.78
C ARG A 140 -11.73 15.45 -18.23
N LEU A 141 -11.55 15.24 -16.91
CA LEU A 141 -11.97 14.05 -16.18
C LEU A 141 -11.44 12.72 -16.74
N LEU A 142 -10.24 12.72 -17.33
CA LEU A 142 -9.64 11.52 -17.95
C LEU A 142 -9.33 10.43 -16.93
N HIS A 143 -9.08 10.79 -15.67
CA HIS A 143 -8.76 9.86 -14.58
C HIS A 143 -9.95 9.63 -13.64
N PHE A 144 -11.11 10.20 -13.96
CA PHE A 144 -12.33 10.09 -13.17
C PHE A 144 -13.47 9.60 -14.09
N GLU A 145 -13.36 8.35 -14.53
CA GLU A 145 -14.27 7.76 -15.53
C GLU A 145 -15.74 7.78 -15.09
N LYS A 146 -16.02 7.45 -13.83
CA LYS A 146 -17.40 7.42 -13.32
C LYS A 146 -17.96 8.84 -13.18
N LEU A 147 -17.13 9.77 -12.73
CA LEU A 147 -17.51 11.19 -12.69
C LEU A 147 -17.74 11.76 -14.09
N SER A 148 -16.91 11.39 -15.07
CA SER A 148 -17.07 11.80 -16.47
C SER A 148 -18.39 11.28 -17.04
N GLN A 149 -18.67 10.00 -16.89
CA GLN A 149 -19.93 9.38 -17.36
C GLN A 149 -21.16 10.08 -16.76
N PHE A 150 -21.10 10.41 -15.47
CA PHE A 150 -22.16 11.16 -14.81
C PHE A 150 -22.31 12.59 -15.37
N LYS A 151 -21.20 13.32 -15.51
CA LYS A 151 -21.19 14.67 -16.08
C LYS A 151 -21.78 14.68 -17.49
N ASP A 152 -21.37 13.74 -18.34
CA ASP A 152 -21.85 13.64 -19.72
C ASP A 152 -23.36 13.38 -19.75
N ALA A 153 -23.86 12.48 -18.90
CA ALA A 153 -25.29 12.21 -18.76
C ALA A 153 -26.10 13.43 -18.28
N CYS A 154 -25.55 14.23 -17.35
CA CYS A 154 -26.14 15.48 -16.91
C CYS A 154 -26.19 16.51 -18.05
N THR A 155 -25.10 16.70 -18.79
CA THR A 155 -25.06 17.67 -19.90
C THR A 155 -26.00 17.31 -21.06
N ALA A 156 -26.22 16.01 -21.30
CA ALA A 156 -27.19 15.55 -22.29
C ALA A 156 -28.65 15.86 -21.88
N SER A 157 -28.93 15.89 -20.58
CA SER A 157 -30.27 16.17 -20.03
C SER A 157 -30.51 17.67 -19.83
N GLU A 158 -29.50 18.40 -19.36
CA GLU A 158 -29.55 19.84 -19.05
C GLU A 158 -28.24 20.55 -19.46
N PRO A 159 -28.12 21.08 -20.70
CA PRO A 159 -26.87 21.62 -21.25
C PRO A 159 -26.31 22.88 -20.56
N ILE A 160 -27.10 23.52 -19.67
CA ILE A 160 -26.77 24.82 -19.05
C ILE A 160 -26.15 24.63 -17.66
N GLN A 161 -26.19 23.41 -17.10
CA GLN A 161 -25.73 23.14 -15.73
C GLN A 161 -24.20 23.02 -15.70
N ASN A 162 -23.53 24.11 -15.29
CA ASN A 162 -22.09 24.08 -15.06
C ASN A 162 -21.80 23.46 -13.69
N LEU A 163 -21.15 22.29 -13.70
CA LEU A 163 -20.80 21.56 -12.48
C LEU A 163 -19.50 22.11 -11.90
N ASP A 164 -19.56 22.60 -10.65
CA ASP A 164 -18.40 23.11 -9.94
C ASP A 164 -17.45 21.98 -9.50
N LEU A 165 -16.38 21.77 -10.26
CA LEU A 165 -15.32 20.81 -9.95
C LEU A 165 -14.22 21.40 -9.03
N HIS A 166 -14.24 22.72 -8.77
CA HIS A 166 -13.19 23.38 -8.02
C HIS A 166 -13.11 22.86 -6.57
N GLN A 167 -14.26 22.52 -5.97
CA GLN A 167 -14.30 21.89 -4.65
C GLN A 167 -13.63 20.51 -4.64
N LEU A 168 -13.79 19.72 -5.71
CA LEU A 168 -13.16 18.41 -5.84
C LEU A 168 -11.64 18.51 -6.04
N ALA A 169 -11.20 19.51 -6.82
CA ALA A 169 -9.78 19.83 -6.98
C ALA A 169 -9.15 20.25 -5.63
N GLY A 170 -9.81 21.13 -4.88
CA GLY A 170 -9.38 21.54 -3.53
C GLY A 170 -9.32 20.38 -2.54
N CYS A 171 -10.26 19.44 -2.64
CA CYS A 171 -10.26 18.18 -1.90
C CYS A 171 -9.04 17.31 -2.24
N THR A 172 -8.76 17.10 -3.54
CA THR A 172 -7.58 16.34 -4.00
C THR A 172 -6.27 17.00 -3.58
N SER A 173 -6.22 18.34 -3.60
CA SER A 173 -5.08 19.12 -3.10
C SER A 173 -4.87 18.93 -1.60
N SER A 174 -5.95 18.96 -0.80
CA SER A 174 -5.88 18.70 0.63
C SER A 174 -5.37 17.28 0.94
N LEU A 175 -5.79 16.29 0.14
CA LEU A 175 -5.30 14.92 0.22
C LEU A 175 -3.80 14.85 -0.09
N LEU A 176 -3.34 15.50 -1.18
CA LEU A 176 -1.93 15.57 -1.55
C LEU A 176 -1.09 16.17 -0.42
N GLN A 177 -1.52 17.27 0.19
CA GLN A 177 -0.80 17.86 1.32
C GLN A 177 -0.74 16.91 2.52
N SER A 178 -1.82 16.17 2.78
CA SER A 178 -1.85 15.16 3.84
C SER A 178 -0.87 14.01 3.58
N PHE A 179 -0.73 13.58 2.31
CA PHE A 179 0.30 12.61 1.90
C PHE A 179 1.71 13.18 2.10
N LYS A 180 1.98 14.40 1.61
CA LYS A 180 3.28 15.07 1.77
C LYS A 180 3.69 15.21 3.23
N ALA A 181 2.74 15.59 4.10
CA ALA A 181 2.99 15.70 5.53
C ALA A 181 3.23 14.32 6.19
N ARG A 182 2.39 13.33 5.88
CA ARG A 182 2.47 11.99 6.50
C ARG A 182 3.72 11.22 6.09
N PHE A 183 4.18 11.39 4.85
CA PHE A 183 5.34 10.69 4.30
C PHE A 183 6.55 11.61 4.11
N GLY A 184 6.59 12.74 4.81
CA GLY A 184 7.68 13.71 4.72
C GLY A 184 9.04 13.09 5.05
N GLU A 185 9.11 12.25 6.07
CA GLU A 185 10.34 11.53 6.49
C GLU A 185 10.92 10.66 5.37
N PHE A 186 10.10 10.14 4.46
CA PHE A 186 10.64 9.39 3.33
C PHE A 186 11.57 10.28 2.50
N ARG A 187 11.25 11.56 2.31
CA ARG A 187 12.10 12.48 1.52
C ARG A 187 13.46 12.66 2.17
N GLU A 188 13.50 12.77 3.49
CA GLU A 188 14.72 12.95 4.28
C GLU A 188 15.65 11.73 4.19
N HIS A 189 15.08 10.52 4.19
CA HIS A 189 15.84 9.26 4.22
C HIS A 189 16.06 8.61 2.85
N THR A 190 15.77 9.33 1.75
CA THR A 190 15.88 8.79 0.38
C THR A 190 17.25 8.19 0.08
N ARG A 191 18.33 8.82 0.58
CA ARG A 191 19.71 8.32 0.38
C ARG A 191 19.93 6.99 1.09
N LEU A 192 19.48 6.91 2.35
CA LEU A 192 19.55 5.69 3.16
C LEU A 192 18.81 4.54 2.49
N PHE A 193 17.59 4.78 2.00
CA PHE A 193 16.81 3.74 1.31
C PHE A 193 17.45 3.31 -0.01
N LYS A 194 18.01 4.25 -0.77
CA LYS A 194 18.70 3.93 -2.04
C LYS A 194 19.98 3.13 -1.80
N PHE A 195 20.71 3.41 -0.72
CA PHE A 195 21.95 2.72 -0.36
C PHE A 195 21.75 1.22 -0.11
N ILE A 196 20.57 0.80 0.35
CA ILE A 196 20.25 -0.62 0.60
C ILE A 196 20.41 -1.48 -0.66
N THR A 197 20.08 -0.94 -1.82
CA THR A 197 20.11 -1.65 -3.11
C THR A 197 21.25 -1.18 -4.02
N HIS A 198 21.65 0.08 -3.90
CA HIS A 198 22.68 0.70 -4.74
C HIS A 198 23.83 1.29 -3.90
N PRO A 199 24.53 0.50 -3.07
CA PRO A 199 25.60 1.01 -2.21
C PRO A 199 26.83 1.51 -3.00
N ASN A 200 26.98 1.05 -4.24
CA ASN A 200 28.00 1.49 -5.18
C ASN A 200 27.70 2.86 -5.81
N GLU A 201 26.43 3.22 -6.00
CA GLU A 201 26.00 4.47 -6.65
C GLU A 201 25.54 5.54 -5.66
N CYS A 202 25.25 5.15 -4.42
CA CYS A 202 24.81 6.05 -3.37
C CYS A 202 25.94 6.30 -2.37
N SER A 203 25.96 7.49 -1.79
CA SER A 203 26.83 7.86 -0.68
C SER A 203 25.97 8.42 0.45
N LEU A 204 26.17 7.91 1.65
CA LEU A 204 25.54 8.43 2.86
C LEU A 204 26.42 9.52 3.46
N ASN A 205 25.81 10.58 3.97
CA ASN A 205 26.51 11.62 4.72
C ASN A 205 26.39 11.36 6.23
N THR A 206 27.07 12.19 7.04
CA THR A 206 27.03 12.09 8.50
C THR A 206 25.60 12.21 9.07
N ALA A 207 24.74 13.02 8.44
CA ALA A 207 23.35 13.17 8.89
C ALA A 207 22.53 11.90 8.64
N ASP A 208 22.74 11.21 7.51
CA ASP A 208 22.11 9.92 7.18
C ASP A 208 22.52 8.85 8.20
N LEU A 209 23.79 8.85 8.64
CA LEU A 209 24.34 7.88 9.58
C LEU A 209 23.90 8.11 11.04
N ASN A 210 23.52 9.33 11.41
CA ASN A 210 23.02 9.64 12.77
C ASN A 210 21.75 8.86 13.12
N TYR A 211 20.98 8.41 12.12
CA TYR A 211 19.79 7.58 12.31
C TYR A 211 20.11 6.11 12.59
N ILE A 212 21.38 5.71 12.46
CA ILE A 212 21.83 4.34 12.66
C ILE A 212 22.66 4.25 13.95
N PRO A 213 22.04 3.89 15.08
CA PRO A 213 22.75 3.86 16.36
C PRO A 213 23.88 2.83 16.35
N GLY A 214 25.07 3.24 16.77
CA GLY A 214 26.23 2.35 16.96
C GLY A 214 27.11 2.16 15.71
N VAL A 215 26.85 2.87 14.61
CA VAL A 215 27.73 2.87 13.42
C VAL A 215 28.80 3.94 13.56
N SER A 216 30.06 3.53 13.48
CA SER A 216 31.21 4.42 13.41
C SER A 216 31.30 5.02 12.01
N VAL A 217 31.16 6.34 11.88
CA VAL A 217 31.22 7.03 10.58
C VAL A 217 32.54 6.76 9.86
N ARG A 218 33.65 6.79 10.60
CA ARG A 218 34.99 6.52 10.06
C ARG A 218 35.08 5.11 9.47
N ASP A 219 34.63 4.10 10.22
CA ASP A 219 34.76 2.71 9.80
C ASP A 219 33.77 2.40 8.67
N PHE A 220 32.58 3.01 8.69
CA PHE A 220 31.61 2.97 7.60
C PHE A 220 32.19 3.55 6.30
N GLU A 221 32.78 4.74 6.34
CA GLU A 221 33.37 5.38 5.15
C GLU A 221 34.50 4.55 4.55
N ALA A 222 35.36 3.97 5.38
CA ALA A 222 36.43 3.08 4.93
C ALA A 222 35.87 1.81 4.27
N GLU A 223 34.92 1.13 4.92
CA GLU A 223 34.28 -0.09 4.38
C GLU A 223 33.51 0.19 3.07
N VAL A 224 32.84 1.34 2.95
CA VAL A 224 32.16 1.73 1.70
C VAL A 224 33.17 2.02 0.58
N ALA A 225 34.32 2.61 0.89
CA ALA A 225 35.38 2.82 -0.09
C ALA A 225 35.92 1.48 -0.62
N ASP A 226 36.20 0.53 0.28
CA ASP A 226 36.64 -0.83 -0.10
C ASP A 226 35.58 -1.57 -0.92
N LEU A 227 34.30 -1.42 -0.56
CA LEU A 227 33.19 -2.00 -1.30
C LEU A 227 33.14 -1.45 -2.74
N LYS A 228 33.26 -0.13 -2.89
CA LYS A 228 33.20 0.56 -4.20
C LYS A 228 34.40 0.24 -5.08
N ALA A 229 35.57 -0.02 -4.50
CA ALA A 229 36.77 -0.41 -5.21
C ALA A 229 36.78 -1.90 -5.64
N SER A 230 35.91 -2.73 -5.05
CA SER A 230 35.86 -4.16 -5.34
C SER A 230 34.92 -4.49 -6.49
N ASP A 231 35.48 -4.85 -7.65
CA ASP A 231 34.70 -5.29 -8.81
C ASP A 231 33.77 -6.46 -8.49
N MET A 232 34.22 -7.40 -7.64
CA MET A 232 33.43 -8.54 -7.22
C MET A 232 32.16 -8.11 -6.46
N TRP A 233 32.29 -7.21 -5.48
CA TRP A 233 31.13 -6.75 -4.70
C TRP A 233 30.23 -5.82 -5.50
N VAL A 234 30.81 -4.92 -6.29
CA VAL A 234 30.05 -4.07 -7.22
C VAL A 234 29.21 -4.92 -8.17
N ASN A 235 29.79 -5.96 -8.78
CA ASN A 235 29.05 -6.84 -9.69
C ASN A 235 27.96 -7.65 -8.96
N LYS A 236 28.19 -8.01 -7.69
CA LYS A 236 27.17 -8.69 -6.88
C LYS A 236 25.95 -7.81 -6.62
N PHE A 237 26.15 -6.52 -6.30
CA PHE A 237 25.05 -5.57 -6.13
C PHE A 237 24.36 -5.23 -7.45
N LYS A 238 25.09 -5.19 -8.58
CA LYS A 238 24.46 -5.10 -9.90
C LYS A 238 23.54 -6.30 -10.19
N SER A 239 24.00 -7.52 -9.92
CA SER A 239 23.18 -8.74 -10.06
C SER A 239 21.96 -8.72 -9.15
N LEU A 240 22.08 -8.23 -7.91
CA LEU A 240 20.92 -7.99 -7.03
C LEU A 240 19.90 -7.07 -7.70
N ASN A 241 20.34 -5.95 -8.27
CA ASN A 241 19.46 -4.98 -8.90
C ASN A 241 18.74 -5.55 -10.14
N GLU A 242 19.44 -6.34 -10.96
CA GLU A 242 18.84 -7.06 -12.10
C GLU A 242 17.76 -8.06 -11.66
N ASP A 243 18.00 -8.78 -10.56
CA ASP A 243 17.03 -9.73 -10.03
C ASP A 243 15.82 -9.03 -9.39
N LEU A 244 16.02 -7.90 -8.69
CA LEU A 244 14.92 -7.06 -8.19
C LEU A 244 14.06 -6.52 -9.34
N GLU A 245 14.69 -6.10 -10.44
CA GLU A 245 13.99 -5.67 -11.65
C GLU A 245 13.18 -6.83 -12.26
N ARG A 246 13.77 -8.03 -12.36
CA ARG A 246 13.09 -9.24 -12.86
C ARG A 246 11.86 -9.59 -12.02
N ILE A 247 11.97 -9.57 -10.70
CA ILE A 247 10.86 -9.80 -9.78
C ILE A 247 9.75 -8.76 -9.99
N THR A 248 10.14 -7.49 -10.14
CA THR A 248 9.19 -6.39 -10.38
C THR A 248 8.41 -6.60 -11.68
N ARG A 249 9.07 -7.02 -12.77
CA ARG A 249 8.43 -7.36 -14.04
C ARG A 249 7.47 -8.55 -13.91
N GLN A 250 7.90 -9.63 -13.26
CA GLN A 250 7.05 -10.80 -13.01
C GLN A 250 5.82 -10.46 -12.18
N LYS A 251 5.97 -9.64 -11.13
CA LYS A 251 4.83 -9.14 -10.34
C LYS A 251 3.84 -8.38 -11.22
N ALA A 252 4.32 -7.50 -12.11
CA ALA A 252 3.46 -6.76 -13.02
C ALA A 252 2.71 -7.67 -14.01
N GLU A 253 3.38 -8.67 -14.60
CA GLU A 253 2.75 -9.65 -15.49
C GLU A 253 1.72 -10.55 -14.80
N LEU A 254 2.00 -10.99 -13.57
CA LEU A 254 1.05 -11.79 -12.80
C LEU A 254 -0.14 -10.95 -12.35
N ALA A 255 0.08 -9.69 -12.00
CA ALA A 255 -1.00 -8.75 -11.66
C ALA A 255 -1.94 -8.51 -12.85
N SER A 256 -1.41 -8.35 -14.07
CA SER A 256 -2.23 -8.16 -15.28
C SER A 256 -3.07 -9.40 -15.63
N LYS A 257 -2.60 -10.59 -15.25
CA LYS A 257 -3.33 -11.86 -15.41
C LYS A 257 -4.21 -12.21 -14.20
N HIS A 258 -4.32 -11.34 -13.20
CA HIS A 258 -5.02 -11.58 -11.93
C HIS A 258 -4.53 -12.83 -11.15
N MET A 259 -3.28 -13.25 -11.37
CA MET A 259 -2.69 -14.46 -10.78
C MET A 259 -2.07 -14.19 -9.41
N TRP A 260 -2.87 -13.72 -8.46
CA TRP A 260 -2.41 -13.30 -7.13
C TRP A 260 -1.79 -14.41 -6.29
N THR A 261 -2.23 -15.66 -6.47
CA THR A 261 -1.67 -16.82 -5.77
C THR A 261 -0.26 -17.13 -6.23
N GLU A 262 0.00 -17.06 -7.53
CA GLU A 262 1.33 -17.26 -8.09
C GLU A 262 2.27 -16.11 -7.75
N MET A 263 1.75 -14.88 -7.72
CA MET A 263 2.54 -13.71 -7.31
C MET A 263 3.08 -13.84 -5.89
N LYS A 264 2.32 -14.47 -4.97
CA LYS A 264 2.76 -14.74 -3.59
C LYS A 264 3.84 -15.81 -3.50
N LYS A 265 4.05 -16.63 -4.54
CA LYS A 265 5.10 -17.64 -4.59
C LYS A 265 6.44 -17.08 -5.09
N LEU A 266 6.44 -15.87 -5.65
CA LEU A 266 7.68 -15.22 -6.06
C LEU A 266 8.60 -14.99 -4.86
N GLN A 267 9.90 -15.04 -5.12
CA GLN A 267 10.89 -14.76 -4.09
C GLN A 267 10.70 -13.33 -3.55
N PRO A 268 10.65 -13.13 -2.22
CA PRO A 268 10.58 -11.80 -1.62
C PRO A 268 11.84 -10.97 -1.90
N GLU A 269 11.66 -9.67 -2.17
CA GLU A 269 12.75 -8.74 -2.52
C GLU A 269 13.69 -8.51 -1.32
N ASP A 270 13.12 -8.38 -0.13
CA ASP A 270 13.83 -8.24 1.14
C ASP A 270 14.77 -9.43 1.41
N GLN A 271 14.33 -10.67 1.16
CA GLN A 271 15.17 -11.84 1.33
C GLN A 271 16.37 -11.85 0.38
N LEU A 272 16.18 -11.39 -0.86
CA LEU A 272 17.28 -11.29 -1.83
C LEU A 272 18.31 -10.25 -1.39
N ILE A 273 17.85 -9.09 -0.92
CA ILE A 273 18.70 -8.02 -0.37
C ILE A 273 19.48 -8.55 0.84
N LEU A 274 18.80 -9.15 1.81
CA LEU A 274 19.43 -9.73 3.00
C LEU A 274 20.51 -10.75 2.64
N LYS A 275 20.22 -11.66 1.70
CA LYS A 275 21.18 -12.68 1.25
C LYS A 275 22.42 -12.04 0.61
N THR A 276 22.25 -10.97 -0.15
CA THR A 276 23.37 -10.25 -0.79
C THR A 276 24.26 -9.57 0.24
N TRP A 277 23.67 -8.85 1.20
CA TRP A 277 24.41 -8.18 2.27
C TRP A 277 25.11 -9.16 3.21
N ASN A 278 24.44 -10.27 3.60
CA ASN A 278 25.03 -11.29 4.48
C ASN A 278 26.18 -12.08 3.83
N ALA A 279 26.34 -11.98 2.51
CA ALA A 279 27.43 -12.63 1.83
C ALA A 279 28.73 -11.80 1.80
N LEU A 280 28.70 -10.56 2.30
CA LEU A 280 29.92 -9.79 2.54
C LEU A 280 30.83 -10.50 3.56
N PRO A 281 32.16 -10.42 3.43
CA PRO A 281 33.07 -10.99 4.40
C PRO A 281 33.04 -10.21 5.71
N VAL A 282 33.50 -10.86 6.78
CA VAL A 282 33.56 -10.30 8.15
C VAL A 282 34.40 -9.03 8.27
N THR A 283 35.19 -8.68 7.25
CA THR A 283 35.91 -7.40 7.18
C THR A 283 34.94 -6.21 7.05
N TYR A 284 33.76 -6.40 6.45
CA TYR A 284 32.69 -5.40 6.35
C TYR A 284 31.74 -5.42 7.57
N HIS A 285 32.32 -5.53 8.77
CA HIS A 285 31.56 -5.71 10.01
C HIS A 285 30.65 -4.52 10.35
N THR A 286 31.02 -3.29 9.96
CA THR A 286 30.18 -2.11 10.15
C THR A 286 28.98 -2.16 9.21
N LEU A 287 29.20 -2.51 7.95
CA LEU A 287 28.14 -2.68 6.95
C LEU A 287 27.20 -3.84 7.30
N GLN A 288 27.70 -4.94 7.86
CA GLN A 288 26.86 -6.08 8.26
C GLN A 288 25.97 -5.80 9.48
N ARG A 289 26.29 -4.79 10.28
CA ARG A 289 25.52 -4.39 11.47
C ARG A 289 24.41 -3.40 11.17
N LEU A 290 24.21 -3.04 9.90
CA LEU A 290 23.17 -2.08 9.54
C LEU A 290 21.78 -2.65 9.87
N PRO A 291 20.84 -1.83 10.37
CA PRO A 291 19.57 -2.31 10.95
C PRO A 291 18.72 -3.16 10.00
N TRP A 292 18.81 -2.90 8.69
CA TRP A 292 18.07 -3.65 7.67
C TRP A 292 18.66 -5.03 7.36
N ILE A 293 19.85 -5.35 7.89
CA ILE A 293 20.50 -6.67 7.74
C ILE A 293 20.20 -7.57 8.95
N GLN A 294 19.84 -6.99 10.09
CA GLN A 294 19.49 -7.73 11.32
C GLN A 294 18.05 -7.40 11.79
N PRO A 295 17.01 -8.00 11.15
CA PRO A 295 15.62 -7.67 11.46
C PRO A 295 15.16 -8.11 12.86
N ASN A 296 15.90 -9.02 13.51
CA ASN A 296 15.63 -9.48 14.87
C ASN A 296 16.94 -9.53 15.64
N GLY A 297 16.95 -8.94 16.84
CA GLY A 297 18.09 -8.93 17.74
C GLY A 297 18.54 -10.35 18.11
N GLU A 298 19.50 -10.90 17.36
CA GLU A 298 20.35 -11.95 17.88
C GLU A 298 21.27 -11.31 18.91
N LYS A 299 20.89 -11.50 20.17
CA LYS A 299 21.68 -11.17 21.34
C LYS A 299 23.12 -11.64 21.12
N ASN A 300 24.04 -10.69 21.14
CA ASN A 300 25.46 -10.88 21.41
C ASN A 300 25.67 -12.02 22.43
N ASN A 301 26.05 -13.19 21.94
CA ASN A 301 26.51 -14.31 22.75
C ASN A 301 27.86 -14.80 22.22
N VAL A 302 28.81 -13.87 22.08
CA VAL A 302 30.23 -14.21 22.00
C VAL A 302 30.98 -13.32 22.98
N SER A 303 30.68 -13.45 24.28
CA SER A 303 31.50 -12.93 25.39
C SER A 303 30.97 -13.43 26.73
N LYS A 304 31.09 -14.73 27.02
CA LYS A 304 31.21 -15.18 28.42
C LYS A 304 32.33 -16.20 28.54
N GLY A 305 33.34 -15.79 29.30
CA GLY A 305 34.65 -16.40 29.39
C GLY A 305 34.64 -17.86 29.82
N LYS A 306 35.64 -18.58 29.31
CA LYS A 306 36.15 -19.81 29.90
C LYS A 306 36.57 -19.52 31.35
N ARG A 307 35.70 -19.79 32.33
CA ARG A 307 36.14 -20.04 33.70
C ARG A 307 36.41 -21.53 33.85
N HIS A 308 37.67 -21.84 34.11
CA HIS A 308 38.14 -23.14 34.59
C HIS A 308 37.24 -23.67 35.71
N LYS A 309 36.81 -24.93 35.61
CA LYS A 309 36.41 -25.73 36.76
C LYS A 309 37.47 -26.80 36.99
N ARG A 310 38.16 -26.69 38.13
CA ARG A 310 38.83 -27.82 38.80
C ARG A 310 37.76 -28.86 39.16
N PRO A 311 38.03 -30.17 39.07
CA PRO A 311 37.16 -31.17 39.69
C PRO A 311 37.59 -31.40 41.15
N SER A 312 36.62 -31.32 42.06
CA SER A 312 36.75 -31.74 43.46
C SER A 312 35.86 -32.97 43.69
N ALA A 313 36.45 -33.90 44.43
CA ALA A 313 36.06 -35.27 44.73
C ALA A 313 34.64 -35.50 45.30
N GLN A 314 34.11 -36.68 44.99
CA GLN A 314 33.36 -37.61 45.86
C GLN A 314 33.23 -38.91 45.04
N ASP A 315 34.01 -39.95 45.28
CA ASP A 315 33.96 -40.91 46.40
C ASP A 315 32.71 -41.81 46.30
N ASP A 316 32.86 -42.92 45.57
CA ASP A 316 31.97 -44.07 45.58
C ASP A 316 32.81 -45.32 45.88
N THR A 317 32.89 -45.64 47.16
CA THR A 317 33.24 -46.99 47.64
C THR A 317 32.20 -48.01 47.18
N LYS A 318 32.60 -49.06 46.47
CA LYS A 318 32.62 -50.44 46.99
C LYS A 318 32.98 -51.51 45.93
N LYS A 319 33.86 -52.43 46.39
CA LYS A 319 33.90 -53.89 46.10
C LYS A 319 34.47 -54.31 44.73
N ASP A 320 35.33 -55.31 44.58
CA ASP A 320 35.76 -56.43 45.42
C ASP A 320 37.11 -57.01 44.91
N ALA A 321 37.72 -57.85 45.75
CA ALA A 321 38.61 -59.00 45.46
C ALA A 321 40.13 -58.77 45.26
N GLY A 322 40.90 -59.42 46.14
CA GLY A 322 42.35 -59.61 46.03
C GLY A 322 43.03 -59.76 47.37
#